data_AF-A0A1T4SFK0-F1
#
_entry.id   AF-A0A1T4SFK0-F1
#
_cell.length_a   1.000
_cell.length_b   1.000
_cell.length_c   1.000
_cell.angle_alpha   90.00
_cell.angle_beta   90.00
_cell.angle_gamma   90.00
#
_symmetry.space_group_name_H-M   'P 1'
#
loop_
_entity.id
_entity.type
_entity.pdbx_description
1 polymer ?
#
loop_
_entity_poly.entity_id
_entity_poly.type
_entity_poly.pdbx_seq_one_letter_code
_entity_poly.pdbx_strand_id
1 'polypeptide(L)'
;MERCTDCGSFGVTERLLRPTGERVWTCPECDALWREGDDRSATSFMQAPDYLAAAGLGPEDVAVTRSPTPLPALPEAWSGVPLTPLQEAWLALRRIVAEGRLSALGVGDRAGEARDVVGPWDATAAPLNAAQVIPAEEAPVRLRLSGGVVVELLVDVTEGRLELPGVLDEGPGPDLTALSRADVESVLRQAGARTRPRREGIAFETGRFAGELDFQGDRLGAVRVRAAG
;
A
#
# COMPACT_ATOMS: atom_id res chain seq x y z
N MET A 1 -11.45 -8.63 1.14
CA MET A 1 -10.14 -8.90 1.77
C MET A 1 -10.28 -8.61 3.24
N GLU A 2 -9.98 -9.58 4.10
CA GLU A 2 -10.16 -9.47 5.55
C GLU A 2 -8.86 -9.04 6.21
N ARG A 3 -8.99 -8.14 7.19
CA ARG A 3 -7.89 -7.63 8.00
C ARG A 3 -7.68 -8.57 9.18
N CYS A 4 -6.43 -8.95 9.42
CA CYS A 4 -6.05 -9.62 10.66
C CYS A 4 -6.15 -8.62 11.81
N THR A 5 -6.94 -8.95 12.82
CA THR A 5 -7.16 -8.12 14.01
C THR A 5 -5.95 -8.09 14.93
N ASP A 6 -5.14 -9.16 14.93
CA ASP A 6 -3.95 -9.28 15.76
C ASP A 6 -2.77 -8.43 15.27
N CYS A 7 -2.51 -8.38 13.96
CA CYS A 7 -1.35 -7.65 13.40
C CYS A 7 -1.70 -6.56 12.39
N GLY A 8 -2.99 -6.34 12.10
CA GLY A 8 -3.45 -5.33 11.15
C GLY A 8 -3.21 -5.67 9.67
N SER A 9 -2.50 -6.75 9.35
CA SER A 9 -2.22 -7.13 7.97
C SER A 9 -3.48 -7.52 7.19
N PHE A 10 -3.39 -7.45 5.86
CA PHE A 10 -4.45 -7.90 4.98
C PHE A 10 -4.08 -9.24 4.36
N GLY A 11 -5.10 -10.06 4.15
CA GLY A 11 -4.94 -11.32 3.42
C GLY A 11 -4.93 -12.54 4.33
N VAL A 12 -5.93 -12.62 5.20
CA VAL A 12 -6.24 -13.86 5.91
C VAL A 12 -6.59 -14.95 4.89
N THR A 13 -5.94 -16.11 5.02
CA THR A 13 -6.00 -17.26 4.11
C THR A 13 -6.92 -18.32 4.69
N GLU A 14 -7.89 -18.80 3.93
CA GLU A 14 -8.68 -19.98 4.29
C GLU A 14 -7.88 -21.25 4.00
N ARG A 15 -7.86 -22.14 4.99
CA ARG A 15 -7.18 -23.43 4.94
C ARG A 15 -8.13 -24.52 5.40
N LEU A 16 -8.02 -25.67 4.76
CA LEU A 16 -8.69 -26.90 5.15
C LEU A 16 -7.66 -27.84 5.78
N LEU A 17 -7.96 -28.27 7.00
CA LEU A 17 -7.20 -29.32 7.68
C LEU A 17 -7.70 -30.67 7.16
N ARG A 18 -6.89 -31.35 6.35
CA ARG A 18 -7.29 -32.58 5.65
C ARG A 18 -7.75 -33.70 6.58
N PRO A 19 -7.10 -33.95 7.74
CA PRO A 19 -7.50 -35.07 8.60
C PRO A 19 -8.85 -34.86 9.29
N THR A 20 -9.19 -33.61 9.63
CA THR A 20 -10.43 -33.29 10.36
C THR A 20 -11.54 -32.76 9.46
N GLY A 21 -11.21 -32.26 8.27
CA GLY A 21 -12.11 -31.51 7.40
C GLY A 21 -12.43 -30.11 7.93
N GLU A 22 -11.76 -29.66 9.00
CA GLU A 22 -11.99 -28.35 9.61
C GLU A 22 -11.47 -27.23 8.72
N ARG A 23 -12.28 -26.17 8.57
CA ARG A 23 -11.87 -24.92 7.91
C ARG A 23 -11.36 -23.94 8.95
N VAL A 24 -10.19 -23.38 8.68
CA VAL A 24 -9.55 -22.36 9.50
C VAL A 24 -9.09 -21.21 8.64
N TRP A 25 -9.05 -20.03 9.23
CA TRP A 25 -8.54 -18.80 8.63
C TRP A 25 -7.23 -18.47 9.32
N THR A 26 -6.20 -18.20 8.55
CA THR A 26 -4.86 -17.95 9.08
C THR A 26 -4.28 -16.68 8.51
N CYS A 27 -3.68 -15.85 9.36
CA CYS A 27 -2.88 -14.72 8.94
C CYS A 27 -1.49 -15.23 8.54
N PRO A 28 -1.03 -15.04 7.29
CA PRO A 28 0.31 -15.46 6.89
C PRO A 28 1.42 -14.61 7.52
N GLU A 29 1.07 -13.49 8.15
CA GLU A 29 2.03 -12.50 8.65
C GLU A 29 2.33 -12.63 10.14
N CYS A 30 1.36 -13.08 10.93
CA CYS A 30 1.50 -13.22 12.38
C CYS A 30 0.97 -14.55 12.90
N ASP A 31 0.64 -15.48 12.01
CA ASP A 31 0.13 -16.81 12.31
C ASP A 31 -1.19 -16.89 13.09
N ALA A 32 -1.85 -15.75 13.34
CA ALA A 32 -3.19 -15.70 13.94
C ALA A 32 -4.17 -16.64 13.22
N LEU A 33 -4.90 -17.44 13.99
CA LEU A 33 -5.85 -18.44 13.52
C LEU A 33 -7.26 -18.19 14.06
N TRP A 34 -8.25 -18.30 13.18
CA TRP A 34 -9.68 -18.31 13.51
C TRP A 34 -10.29 -19.61 12.97
N ARG A 35 -11.20 -20.20 13.72
CA ARG A 35 -11.96 -21.39 13.32
C ARG A 35 -13.19 -21.01 12.51
N GLU A 36 -13.80 -22.01 11.89
CA GLU A 36 -15.10 -21.86 11.26
C GLU A 36 -16.16 -21.41 12.28
N GLY A 37 -16.81 -20.29 11.97
CA GLY A 37 -17.81 -19.66 12.82
C GLY A 37 -17.27 -18.57 13.76
N ASP A 38 -15.95 -18.42 13.88
CA ASP A 38 -15.38 -17.32 14.68
C ASP A 38 -15.67 -15.96 14.05
N ASP A 39 -15.90 -14.96 14.90
CA ASP A 39 -15.92 -13.57 14.49
C ASP A 39 -14.48 -13.13 14.16
N ARG A 40 -14.16 -13.08 12.87
CA ARG A 40 -12.85 -12.67 12.36
C ARG A 40 -12.55 -11.18 12.55
N SER A 41 -13.50 -10.40 13.07
CA SER A 41 -13.27 -9.03 13.54
C SER A 41 -12.82 -8.97 15.01
N ALA A 42 -12.83 -10.09 15.73
CA ALA A 42 -12.24 -10.24 17.06
C ALA A 42 -10.81 -10.80 17.01
N THR A 43 -10.09 -10.74 18.13
CA THR A 43 -8.76 -11.36 18.29
C THR A 43 -8.78 -12.84 17.96
N SER A 44 -7.66 -13.34 17.45
CA SER A 44 -7.53 -14.74 17.05
C SER A 44 -7.78 -15.73 18.18
N PHE A 45 -8.24 -16.92 17.81
CA PHE A 45 -8.44 -18.03 18.74
C PHE A 45 -7.09 -18.53 19.27
N MET A 46 -6.10 -18.67 18.39
CA MET A 46 -4.77 -19.19 18.70
C MET A 46 -3.79 -18.84 17.58
N GLN A 47 -2.50 -19.10 17.81
CA GLN A 47 -1.50 -19.14 16.74
C GLN A 47 -1.57 -20.46 15.97
N ALA A 48 -1.46 -20.40 14.65
CA ALA A 48 -1.57 -21.56 13.76
C ALA A 48 -0.54 -22.66 14.07
N PRO A 49 0.77 -22.37 14.29
CA PRO A 49 1.74 -23.39 14.69
C PRO A 49 1.36 -24.14 15.96
N ASP A 50 0.86 -23.42 16.97
CA ASP A 50 0.47 -24.00 18.25
C ASP A 50 -0.76 -24.90 18.08
N TYR A 51 -1.74 -24.46 17.28
CA TYR A 51 -2.93 -25.26 17.01
C TYR A 51 -2.60 -26.55 16.27
N LEU A 52 -1.77 -26.47 15.23
CA LEU A 52 -1.35 -27.63 14.45
C LEU A 52 -0.55 -28.61 15.32
N ALA A 53 0.38 -28.12 16.13
CA ALA A 53 1.14 -28.94 17.06
C ALA A 53 0.24 -29.65 18.08
N ALA A 54 -0.73 -28.94 18.66
CA ALA A 54 -1.68 -29.51 19.61
C ALA A 54 -2.60 -30.57 18.97
N ALA A 55 -2.92 -30.41 17.68
CA ALA A 55 -3.71 -31.36 16.91
C ALA A 55 -2.89 -32.54 16.34
N GLY A 56 -1.56 -32.53 16.51
CA GLY A 56 -0.67 -33.53 15.93
C GLY A 56 -0.59 -33.46 14.40
N LEU A 57 -0.81 -32.27 13.84
CA LEU A 57 -0.87 -32.01 12.39
C LEU A 57 0.44 -31.37 11.89
N GLY A 58 0.88 -31.82 10.71
CA GLY A 58 2.00 -31.24 9.98
C GLY A 58 1.57 -30.27 8.87
N PRO A 59 2.51 -29.51 8.28
CA PRO A 59 2.23 -28.65 7.11
C PRO A 59 1.56 -29.39 5.94
N GLU A 60 1.85 -30.67 5.76
CA GLU A 60 1.25 -31.55 4.75
C GLU A 60 -0.24 -31.82 4.97
N ASP A 61 -0.74 -31.65 6.20
CA ASP A 61 -2.14 -31.82 6.54
C ASP A 61 -2.97 -30.58 6.21
N VAL A 62 -2.32 -29.48 5.81
CA VAL A 62 -2.94 -28.18 5.62
C VAL A 62 -3.03 -27.86 4.12
N ALA A 63 -4.26 -27.77 3.61
CA ALA A 63 -4.52 -27.35 2.23
C ALA A 63 -5.02 -25.89 2.21
N VAL A 64 -4.40 -25.02 1.42
CA VAL A 64 -4.97 -23.71 1.15
C VAL A 64 -6.18 -23.89 0.24
N THR A 65 -7.38 -23.61 0.75
CA THR A 65 -8.64 -23.72 -0.01
C THR A 65 -9.04 -22.41 -0.64
N ARG A 66 -8.72 -21.30 0.03
CA ARG A 66 -8.89 -19.96 -0.51
C ARG A 66 -7.68 -19.12 -0.09
N SER A 67 -6.77 -18.96 -1.02
CA SER A 67 -5.78 -17.89 -0.91
C SER A 67 -6.52 -16.56 -0.80
N PRO A 68 -5.99 -15.58 -0.05
CA PRO A 68 -6.48 -14.23 -0.17
C PRO A 68 -6.46 -13.93 -1.66
N THR A 69 -7.58 -13.48 -2.22
CA THR A 69 -7.53 -12.95 -3.58
C THR A 69 -6.41 -11.90 -3.53
N PRO A 70 -5.25 -12.12 -4.21
CA PRO A 70 -4.28 -11.05 -4.32
C PRO A 70 -5.10 -9.89 -4.86
N LEU A 71 -5.01 -8.74 -4.20
CA LEU A 71 -5.69 -7.55 -4.72
C LEU A 71 -5.37 -7.52 -6.21
N PRO A 72 -6.39 -7.60 -7.09
CA PRO A 72 -6.12 -7.68 -8.50
C PRO A 72 -5.18 -6.54 -8.84
N ALA A 73 -4.18 -6.76 -9.70
CA ALA A 73 -3.61 -5.65 -10.43
C ALA A 73 -4.76 -5.10 -11.28
N LEU A 74 -5.57 -4.19 -10.70
CA LEU A 74 -6.96 -3.89 -11.07
C LEU A 74 -7.21 -4.10 -12.57
N PRO A 75 -7.71 -5.27 -13.01
CA PRO A 75 -8.30 -5.39 -14.32
C PRO A 75 -9.69 -4.80 -14.23
N GLU A 76 -10.17 -4.26 -15.34
CA GLU A 76 -11.52 -3.70 -15.55
C GLU A 76 -12.66 -4.60 -15.01
N ALA A 77 -12.40 -5.88 -14.75
CA ALA A 77 -13.35 -6.89 -14.26
C ALA A 77 -13.90 -6.67 -12.82
N TRP A 78 -13.46 -5.65 -12.08
CA TRP A 78 -13.98 -5.31 -10.73
C TRP A 78 -14.81 -4.02 -10.71
N SER A 79 -15.27 -3.54 -11.86
CA SER A 79 -16.18 -2.40 -12.00
C SER A 79 -17.55 -2.69 -11.35
N GLY A 80 -17.67 -2.54 -10.03
CA GLY A 80 -18.96 -2.65 -9.35
C GLY A 80 -18.93 -2.86 -7.84
N VAL A 81 -17.81 -3.30 -7.24
CA VAL A 81 -17.70 -3.41 -5.78
C VAL A 81 -16.96 -2.20 -5.23
N PRO A 82 -17.61 -1.33 -4.43
CA PRO A 82 -16.92 -0.18 -3.84
C PRO A 82 -15.87 -0.66 -2.84
N LEU A 83 -14.65 -0.15 -2.98
CA LEU A 83 -13.58 -0.35 -2.01
C LEU A 83 -13.87 0.45 -0.74
N THR A 84 -13.51 -0.10 0.41
CA THR A 84 -13.47 0.70 1.65
C THR A 84 -12.31 1.71 1.57
N PRO A 85 -12.40 2.87 2.26
CA PRO A 85 -11.32 3.87 2.26
C PRO A 85 -9.94 3.28 2.66
N LEU A 86 -9.92 2.36 3.62
CA LEU A 86 -8.70 1.69 4.04
C LEU A 86 -8.10 0.80 2.94
N GLN A 87 -8.92 0.06 2.19
CA GLN A 87 -8.45 -0.76 1.07
C GLN A 87 -7.93 0.09 -0.09
N GLU A 88 -8.62 1.20 -0.38
CA GLU A 88 -8.20 2.19 -1.38
C GLU A 88 -6.85 2.79 -1.02
N ALA A 89 -6.67 3.23 0.24
CA ALA A 89 -5.42 3.76 0.75
C ALA A 89 -4.27 2.74 0.69
N TRP A 90 -4.54 1.49 1.11
CA TRP A 90 -3.55 0.42 1.10
C TRP A 90 -3.06 0.12 -0.32
N LEU A 91 -3.99 0.04 -1.28
CA LEU A 91 -3.68 -0.14 -2.70
C LEU A 91 -2.87 1.03 -3.27
N ALA A 92 -3.27 2.26 -2.96
CA ALA A 92 -2.58 3.44 -3.41
C ALA A 92 -1.14 3.46 -2.90
N LEU A 93 -0.93 3.22 -1.61
CA LEU A 93 0.42 3.16 -1.05
C LEU A 93 1.25 2.02 -1.66
N ARG A 94 0.65 0.86 -1.91
CA ARG A 94 1.34 -0.25 -2.59
C ARG A 94 1.81 0.13 -3.99
N ARG A 95 0.97 0.82 -4.78
CA ARG A 95 1.36 1.31 -6.12
C ARG A 95 2.47 2.35 -6.02
N ILE A 96 2.41 3.24 -5.04
CA ILE A 96 3.47 4.23 -4.81
C ILE A 96 4.80 3.53 -4.49
N VAL A 97 4.82 2.55 -3.58
CA VAL A 97 6.04 1.86 -3.13
C VAL A 97 6.58 0.89 -4.19
N ALA A 98 5.72 0.07 -4.80
CA ALA A 98 6.12 -1.01 -5.69
C ALA A 98 6.31 -0.57 -7.15
N GLU A 99 5.53 0.43 -7.58
CA GLU A 99 5.49 0.89 -8.98
C GLU A 99 5.99 2.33 -9.13
N GLY A 100 6.28 3.03 -8.03
CA GLY A 100 6.66 4.45 -8.08
C GLY A 100 5.52 5.35 -8.56
N ARG A 101 4.26 4.91 -8.44
CA ARG A 101 3.10 5.54 -9.09
C ARG A 101 1.98 5.93 -8.14
N LEU A 102 1.45 7.14 -8.34
CA LEU A 102 0.20 7.65 -7.77
C LEU A 102 -0.75 7.99 -8.92
N SER A 103 -1.79 7.17 -9.10
CA SER A 103 -2.72 7.29 -10.23
C SER A 103 -1.97 7.28 -11.58
N ALA A 104 -2.05 8.35 -12.37
CA ALA A 104 -1.34 8.51 -13.64
C ALA A 104 0.09 9.06 -13.51
N LEU A 105 0.49 9.55 -12.33
CA LEU A 105 1.84 10.08 -12.08
C LEU A 105 2.79 8.97 -11.64
N GLY A 106 3.97 8.91 -12.26
CA GLY A 106 5.01 7.95 -11.93
C GLY A 106 6.42 8.53 -11.91
N VAL A 107 7.26 7.97 -11.04
CA VAL A 107 8.71 8.13 -11.13
C VAL A 107 9.20 7.50 -12.44
N GLY A 108 9.92 8.29 -13.24
CA GLY A 108 10.37 7.93 -14.59
C GLY A 108 9.55 8.55 -15.72
N ASP A 109 8.37 9.12 -15.43
CA ASP A 109 7.54 9.77 -16.45
C ASP A 109 8.22 11.02 -17.00
N ARG A 110 7.89 11.40 -18.23
CA ARG A 110 8.43 12.61 -18.85
C ARG A 110 7.83 13.85 -18.19
N ALA A 111 8.65 14.88 -18.03
CA ALA A 111 8.23 16.14 -17.42
C ALA A 111 6.98 16.74 -18.07
N GLY A 112 6.83 16.64 -19.40
CA GLY A 112 5.65 17.13 -20.12
C GLY A 112 4.37 16.35 -19.79
N GLU A 113 4.45 15.02 -19.73
CA GLU A 113 3.30 14.16 -19.38
C GLU A 113 2.90 14.38 -17.92
N ALA A 114 3.89 14.42 -17.01
CA ALA A 114 3.64 14.74 -15.61
C ALA A 114 3.02 16.13 -15.47
N ARG A 115 3.51 17.14 -16.21
CA ARG A 115 2.99 18.51 -16.24
C ARG A 115 1.49 18.53 -16.51
N ASP A 116 1.05 17.85 -17.57
CA ASP A 116 -0.36 17.79 -17.95
C ASP A 116 -1.22 17.17 -16.85
N VAL A 117 -0.64 16.25 -16.09
CA VAL A 117 -1.31 15.55 -14.99
C VAL A 117 -1.48 16.42 -13.73
N VAL A 118 -0.45 17.15 -13.29
CA VAL A 118 -0.47 17.99 -12.06
C VAL A 118 -1.25 19.31 -12.18
N GLY A 119 -1.91 19.59 -13.31
CA GLY A 119 -2.89 20.66 -13.41
C GLY A 119 -2.72 21.62 -14.57
N PRO A 120 -3.67 22.56 -14.73
CA PRO A 120 -3.61 23.55 -15.78
C PRO A 120 -2.48 24.54 -15.47
N TRP A 121 -1.45 24.51 -16.29
CA TRP A 121 -0.39 25.49 -16.25
C TRP A 121 -0.85 26.72 -17.00
N ASP A 122 -0.53 27.90 -16.48
CA ASP A 122 -0.56 29.09 -17.31
C ASP A 122 0.30 28.82 -18.56
N ALA A 123 -0.22 29.16 -19.75
CA ALA A 123 0.54 29.09 -20.99
C ALA A 123 1.82 29.94 -20.94
N THR A 124 1.89 30.91 -20.01
CA THR A 124 3.09 31.71 -19.73
C THR A 124 4.06 31.05 -18.75
N ALA A 125 3.70 29.92 -18.13
CA ALA A 125 4.55 29.25 -17.16
C ALA A 125 5.84 28.75 -17.84
N ALA A 126 6.97 29.09 -17.22
CA ALA A 126 8.30 28.79 -17.72
C ALA A 126 8.44 27.29 -18.09
N PRO A 127 9.26 26.97 -19.11
CA PRO A 127 9.57 25.59 -19.43
C PRO A 127 10.19 24.90 -18.20
N LEU A 128 9.77 23.66 -17.94
CA LEU A 128 10.24 22.90 -16.80
C LEU A 128 11.75 22.66 -16.95
N ASN A 129 12.50 23.10 -15.95
CA ASN A 129 13.94 22.84 -15.91
C ASN A 129 14.23 21.48 -15.24
N ALA A 130 15.44 20.97 -15.48
CA ALA A 130 15.91 19.69 -14.97
C ALA A 130 16.16 19.63 -13.44
N ALA A 131 15.70 20.59 -12.65
CA ALA A 131 15.87 20.56 -11.20
C ALA A 131 14.65 21.13 -10.44
N GLN A 132 13.49 21.19 -11.10
CA GLN A 132 12.30 21.81 -10.54
C GLN A 132 11.50 20.84 -9.66
N VAL A 133 10.91 21.38 -8.59
CA VAL A 133 9.87 20.71 -7.79
C VAL A 133 8.50 21.26 -8.21
N ILE A 134 7.52 20.39 -8.40
CA ILE A 134 6.22 20.72 -8.99
C ILE A 134 5.07 19.99 -8.29
N PRO A 135 3.98 20.67 -7.95
CA PRO A 135 3.86 22.10 -7.64
C PRO A 135 4.83 22.58 -6.54
N ALA A 136 4.89 23.90 -6.31
CA ALA A 136 5.68 24.50 -5.23
C ALA A 136 5.17 24.07 -3.83
N GLU A 137 5.87 24.48 -2.76
CA GLU A 137 5.81 23.91 -1.40
C GLU A 137 4.43 23.66 -0.75
N GLU A 138 3.36 24.29 -1.23
CA GLU A 138 2.04 24.27 -0.59
C GLU A 138 1.12 23.11 -1.03
N ALA A 139 1.55 22.25 -1.94
CA ALA A 139 0.70 21.20 -2.50
C ALA A 139 0.95 19.80 -1.92
N PRO A 140 -0.09 18.96 -1.78
CA PRO A 140 0.01 17.64 -1.14
C PRO A 140 0.71 16.60 -2.02
N VAL A 141 0.85 16.83 -3.33
CA VAL A 141 1.61 15.99 -4.24
C VAL A 141 2.65 16.85 -4.94
N ARG A 142 3.93 16.46 -4.83
CA ARG A 142 5.08 17.16 -5.38
C ARG A 142 5.98 16.20 -6.15
N LEU A 143 6.57 16.68 -7.24
CA LEU A 143 7.42 15.94 -8.15
C LEU A 143 8.76 16.64 -8.26
N ARG A 144 9.87 15.92 -8.10
CA ARG A 144 11.19 16.45 -8.45
C ARG A 144 11.59 15.97 -9.83
N LEU A 145 12.00 16.90 -10.69
CA LEU A 145 12.45 16.59 -12.03
C LEU A 145 13.98 16.55 -12.13
N SER A 146 14.49 15.66 -12.98
CA SER A 146 15.86 15.72 -13.47
C SER A 146 16.00 15.20 -14.88
N GLY A 147 16.80 15.89 -15.71
CA GLY A 147 16.98 15.52 -17.12
C GLY A 147 15.69 15.43 -17.94
N GLY A 148 14.64 16.17 -17.56
CA GLY A 148 13.33 16.11 -18.22
C GLY A 148 12.45 14.91 -17.84
N VAL A 149 12.80 14.18 -16.77
CA VAL A 149 11.98 13.09 -16.22
C VAL A 149 11.71 13.31 -14.73
N VAL A 150 10.64 12.69 -14.22
CA VAL A 150 10.33 12.65 -12.78
C VAL A 150 11.31 11.70 -12.09
N VAL A 151 12.11 12.22 -11.17
CA VAL A 151 13.07 11.42 -10.39
C VAL A 151 12.61 11.14 -8.96
N GLU A 152 11.62 11.89 -8.48
CA GLU A 152 11.07 11.73 -7.14
C GLU A 152 9.59 12.13 -7.12
N LEU A 153 8.80 11.34 -6.41
CA LEU A 153 7.41 11.61 -6.04
C LEU A 153 7.37 11.82 -4.53
N LEU A 154 6.83 12.96 -4.10
CA LEU A 154 6.59 13.30 -2.71
C LEU A 154 5.09 13.49 -2.52
N VAL A 155 4.54 12.90 -1.47
CA VAL A 155 3.13 13.02 -1.09
C VAL A 155 3.09 13.42 0.38
N ASP A 156 2.61 14.62 0.68
CA ASP A 156 2.29 15.03 2.04
C ASP A 156 0.89 14.54 2.37
N VAL A 157 0.79 13.74 3.43
CA VAL A 157 -0.46 13.14 3.85
C VAL A 157 -1.10 14.05 4.89
N THR A 158 -1.98 14.92 4.41
CA THR A 158 -2.82 15.79 5.23
C THR A 158 -4.09 15.08 5.67
N GLU A 159 -4.83 15.63 6.64
CA GLU A 159 -6.09 15.03 7.11
C GLU A 159 -7.09 14.82 5.96
N GLY A 160 -7.59 13.59 5.80
CA GLY A 160 -8.62 13.24 4.84
C GLY A 160 -8.09 12.71 3.49
N ARG A 161 -8.95 12.78 2.47
CA ARG A 161 -8.64 12.30 1.13
C ARG A 161 -7.62 13.20 0.45
N LEU A 162 -6.64 12.59 -0.21
CA LEU A 162 -5.61 13.31 -0.94
C LEU A 162 -6.25 14.13 -2.07
N GLU A 163 -6.03 15.44 -2.05
CA GLU A 163 -6.41 16.31 -3.16
C GLU A 163 -5.45 16.06 -4.31
N LEU A 164 -5.93 15.36 -5.34
CA LEU A 164 -5.11 15.04 -6.50
C LEU A 164 -5.11 16.23 -7.45
N PRO A 165 -3.94 16.73 -7.85
CA PRO A 165 -3.86 17.91 -8.70
C PRO A 165 -4.26 17.59 -10.15
N GLY A 166 -4.91 18.53 -10.82
CA GLY A 166 -5.10 18.53 -12.28
C GLY A 166 -6.08 17.50 -12.84
N VAL A 167 -5.69 16.81 -13.93
CA VAL A 167 -6.53 15.76 -14.55
C VAL A 167 -6.62 14.49 -13.71
N LEU A 168 -5.99 14.47 -12.53
CA LEU A 168 -6.25 13.44 -11.53
C LEU A 168 -7.56 13.66 -10.75
N ASP A 169 -8.25 14.79 -10.96
CA ASP A 169 -9.52 15.17 -10.31
C ASP A 169 -10.76 14.43 -10.86
N GLU A 170 -10.58 13.29 -11.54
CA GLU A 170 -11.71 12.44 -11.96
C GLU A 170 -12.42 11.75 -10.75
N GLY A 171 -11.91 11.95 -9.54
CA GLY A 171 -12.50 11.49 -8.29
C GLY A 171 -11.65 11.86 -7.08
N PRO A 172 -12.19 11.71 -5.86
CA PRO A 172 -11.47 12.08 -4.66
C PRO A 172 -10.33 11.09 -4.42
N GLY A 173 -9.12 11.57 -4.15
CA GLY A 173 -7.94 10.72 -3.98
C GLY A 173 -8.02 9.77 -2.78
N PRO A 174 -7.03 8.88 -2.64
CA PRO A 174 -6.98 7.93 -1.54
C PRO A 174 -6.79 8.67 -0.20
N ASP A 175 -7.49 8.22 0.84
CA ASP A 175 -7.27 8.68 2.21
C ASP A 175 -6.12 7.91 2.85
N LEU A 176 -4.89 8.34 2.59
CA LEU A 176 -3.69 7.71 3.15
C LEU A 176 -3.60 7.82 4.68
N THR A 177 -4.36 8.72 5.31
CA THR A 177 -4.41 8.84 6.78
C THR A 177 -5.14 7.67 7.44
N ALA A 178 -5.90 6.91 6.66
CA ALA A 178 -6.54 5.68 7.13
C ALA A 178 -5.54 4.57 7.48
N LEU A 179 -4.29 4.66 7.00
CA LEU A 179 -3.26 3.66 7.24
C LEU A 179 -2.56 3.88 8.57
N SER A 180 -2.62 2.86 9.43
CA SER A 180 -1.76 2.73 10.61
C SER A 180 -0.34 2.34 10.20
N ARG A 181 0.62 2.42 11.13
CA ARG A 181 1.98 1.92 10.91
C ARG A 181 2.00 0.43 10.53
N ALA A 182 1.16 -0.38 11.16
CA ALA A 182 1.05 -1.81 10.84
C ALA A 182 0.57 -2.04 9.40
N ASP A 183 -0.38 -1.22 8.91
CA ASP A 183 -0.85 -1.31 7.53
C ASP A 183 0.26 -0.95 6.54
N VAL A 184 1.04 0.09 6.84
CA VAL A 184 2.19 0.51 6.03
C VAL A 184 3.28 -0.57 5.98
N GLU A 185 3.62 -1.19 7.10
CA GLU A 185 4.59 -2.29 7.15
C GLU A 185 4.10 -3.51 6.35
N SER A 186 2.80 -3.80 6.39
CA SER A 186 2.15 -4.80 5.56
C SER A 186 2.28 -4.47 4.06
N VAL A 187 2.04 -3.21 3.66
CA VAL A 187 2.25 -2.75 2.27
C VAL A 187 3.69 -2.96 1.82
N LEU A 188 4.67 -2.52 2.62
CA LEU A 188 6.10 -2.62 2.31
C LEU A 188 6.51 -4.09 2.09
N ARG A 189 6.04 -4.98 2.95
CA ARG A 189 6.31 -6.42 2.84
C ARG A 189 5.72 -7.01 1.56
N GLN A 190 4.47 -6.67 1.25
CA GLN A 190 3.78 -7.12 0.03
C GLN A 190 4.39 -6.52 -1.25
N ALA A 191 5.05 -5.37 -1.16
CA ALA A 191 5.84 -4.79 -2.23
C ALA A 191 7.23 -5.44 -2.38
N GLY A 192 7.59 -6.39 -1.49
CA GLY A 192 8.93 -7.00 -1.45
C GLY A 192 10.02 -6.01 -1.04
N ALA A 193 9.67 -4.97 -0.29
CA ALA A 193 10.60 -3.93 0.13
C ALA A 193 11.46 -4.40 1.31
N ARG A 194 12.76 -4.11 1.25
CA ARG A 194 13.65 -4.15 2.41
C ARG A 194 13.44 -2.86 3.19
N THR A 195 13.32 -2.95 4.51
CA THR A 195 13.00 -1.79 5.36
C THR A 195 14.10 -1.53 6.37
N ARG A 196 14.26 -0.26 6.75
CA ARG A 196 15.13 0.20 7.82
C ARG A 196 14.40 1.24 8.68
N PRO A 197 14.32 1.06 10.01
CA PRO A 197 13.68 2.04 10.87
C PRO A 197 14.45 3.36 10.88
N ARG A 198 13.71 4.47 10.96
CA ARG A 198 14.20 5.84 11.16
C ARG A 198 13.59 6.43 12.42
N ARG A 199 14.13 7.56 12.87
CA ARG A 199 13.62 8.30 14.03
C ARG A 199 12.13 8.66 13.88
N GLU A 200 11.75 9.10 12.68
CA GLU A 200 10.41 9.62 12.39
C GLU A 200 9.66 8.75 11.37
N GLY A 201 10.16 7.55 11.06
CA GLY A 201 9.51 6.69 10.09
C GLY A 201 10.28 5.46 9.62
N ILE A 202 10.10 5.09 8.36
CA ILE A 202 10.64 3.87 7.74
C ILE A 202 11.29 4.25 6.41
N ALA A 203 12.56 3.92 6.24
CA ALA A 203 13.20 3.89 4.92
C ALA A 203 12.93 2.54 4.26
N PHE A 204 12.72 2.53 2.96
CA PHE A 204 12.49 1.30 2.20
C PHE A 204 13.26 1.27 0.88
N GLU A 205 13.53 0.07 0.40
CA GLU A 205 14.14 -0.19 -0.89
C GLU A 205 13.51 -1.44 -1.53
N THR A 206 13.01 -1.30 -2.74
CA THR A 206 12.61 -2.38 -3.64
C THR A 206 13.68 -2.55 -4.72
N GLY A 207 13.55 -3.56 -5.59
CA GLY A 207 14.48 -3.73 -6.71
C GLY A 207 14.45 -2.60 -7.76
N ARG A 208 13.51 -1.64 -7.67
CA ARG A 208 13.35 -0.54 -8.64
C ARG A 208 13.25 0.84 -7.99
N PHE A 209 12.78 0.92 -6.75
CA PHE A 209 12.48 2.17 -6.07
C PHE A 209 13.05 2.18 -4.65
N ALA A 210 13.43 3.35 -4.17
CA ALA A 210 13.79 3.57 -2.78
C ALA A 210 13.00 4.76 -2.25
N GLY A 211 12.79 4.82 -0.95
CA GLY A 211 11.96 5.88 -0.38
C GLY A 211 11.96 5.97 1.13
N GLU A 212 11.22 6.94 1.61
CA GLU A 212 11.03 7.25 3.02
C GLU A 212 9.53 7.44 3.29
N LEU A 213 9.08 6.91 4.41
CA LEU A 213 7.70 7.01 4.90
C LEU A 213 7.79 7.60 6.30
N ASP A 214 7.30 8.83 6.48
CA ASP A 214 7.34 9.54 7.76
C ASP A 214 5.97 9.47 8.45
N PHE A 215 5.96 9.40 9.78
CA PHE A 215 4.76 9.17 10.58
C PHE A 215 4.53 10.28 11.59
N GLN A 216 3.26 10.62 11.79
CA GLN A 216 2.77 11.46 12.88
C GLN A 216 2.02 10.56 13.88
N GLY A 217 2.74 10.13 14.92
CA GLY A 217 2.24 9.08 15.80
C GLY A 217 2.14 7.74 15.07
N ASP A 218 0.92 7.19 14.98
CA ASP A 218 0.65 5.93 14.26
C ASP A 218 0.15 6.14 12.81
N ARG A 219 -0.05 7.39 12.39
CA ARG A 219 -0.57 7.72 11.05
C ARG A 219 0.54 8.10 10.10
N LEU A 220 0.38 7.73 8.84
CA LEU A 220 1.28 8.14 7.77
C LEU A 220 1.15 9.65 7.53
N GLY A 221 2.28 10.37 7.57
CA GLY A 221 2.33 11.83 7.41
C GLY A 221 3.00 12.27 6.11
N ALA A 222 3.94 11.50 5.57
CA ALA A 222 4.52 11.77 4.27
C ALA A 222 5.05 10.50 3.59
N VAL A 223 5.06 10.51 2.27
CA VAL A 223 5.62 9.46 1.42
C VAL A 223 6.58 10.09 0.41
N ARG A 224 7.82 9.62 0.38
CA ARG A 224 8.81 10.00 -0.63
C ARG A 224 9.30 8.76 -1.36
N VAL A 225 9.21 8.75 -2.68
CA VAL A 225 9.67 7.64 -3.53
C VAL A 225 10.53 8.17 -4.67
N ARG A 226 11.63 7.48 -4.95
CA ARG A 226 12.56 7.76 -6.05
C ARG A 226 13.02 6.46 -6.69
N ALA A 227 13.63 6.55 -7.87
CA ALA A 227 14.29 5.39 -8.48
C ALA A 227 15.43 4.90 -7.57
N ALA A 228 15.58 3.57 -7.46
CA ALA A 228 16.76 2.97 -6.84
C ALA A 228 17.97 3.22 -7.76
N GLY A 229 19.07 3.70 -7.19
CA GLY A 229 20.32 4.01 -7.90
C GLY A 229 21.27 2.82 -8.00
#